data_AF-A0A961CEG7-F1
#
_entry.id   AF-A0A961CEG7-F1
#
_cell.length_a   1.000
_cell.length_b   1.000
_cell.length_c   1.000
_cell.angle_alpha   90.00
_cell.angle_beta   90.00
_cell.angle_gamma   90.00
#
_symmetry.space_group_name_H-M   'P 1'
#
loop_
_entity.id
_entity.type
_entity.pdbx_description
1 polymer ?
#
loop_
_entity_poly.entity_id
_entity_poly.type
_entity_poly.pdbx_seq_one_letter_code
_entity_poly.pdbx_strand_id
1 'polypeptide(L)'
;MQTFPEHGTPAEAVLAEVDTLQGGDIDWRGGRAFSLVYHPDDAALEALLHEVANRYLHENALNPFKYPSLVQMEKDVVAMAASLLGTDPEAGSLSSGGTESIFLAVHTARSWGDGRGVATPNIITPDTVHPAFAKACHYLRIEHRRVPVGPDLRADVEAMAAAIDDNTVLLVGSAPCYPYGVIDPIPALGQVALAHDTLLHVDACLGGWMLPWWERLGEPVPPWDFRVEGVTSMSADIHKYGYTFKGASTVLYKDPELVRHQWFL
;
A
#
# COMPACT_ATOMS: atom_id res chain seq x y z
N MET A 1 37.56 -1.04 -4.57
CA MET A 1 36.61 -2.10 -4.16
C MET A 1 36.89 -2.37 -2.71
N GLN A 2 35.94 -2.08 -1.81
CA GLN A 2 36.10 -2.49 -0.41
C GLN A 2 36.00 -4.02 -0.32
N THR A 3 36.83 -4.64 0.51
CA THR A 3 36.80 -6.07 0.83
C THR A 3 36.26 -6.27 2.25
N PHE A 4 35.76 -7.46 2.56
CA PHE A 4 35.36 -7.78 3.93
C PHE A 4 36.57 -7.62 4.88
N PRO A 5 36.44 -6.94 6.03
CA PRO A 5 37.59 -6.65 6.88
C PRO A 5 38.09 -7.94 7.58
N GLU A 6 39.42 -8.12 7.65
CA GLU A 6 40.03 -9.29 8.31
C GLU A 6 39.88 -9.23 9.85
N HIS A 7 39.62 -8.04 10.40
CA HIS A 7 39.42 -7.79 11.82
C HIS A 7 38.20 -6.88 12.05
N GLY A 8 37.55 -7.02 13.20
CA GLY A 8 36.40 -6.18 13.55
C GLY A 8 36.79 -4.70 13.69
N THR A 9 36.06 -3.83 13.00
CA THR A 9 36.19 -2.38 13.15
C THR A 9 35.67 -1.96 14.54
N PRO A 10 36.40 -1.12 15.31
CA PRO A 10 35.91 -0.58 16.57
C PRO A 10 34.58 0.17 16.39
N ALA A 11 33.67 0.03 17.35
CA ALA A 11 32.32 0.61 17.25
C ALA A 11 32.34 2.13 17.04
N GLU A 12 33.25 2.85 17.70
CA GLU A 12 33.42 4.30 17.54
C GLU A 12 33.78 4.70 16.09
N ALA A 13 34.61 3.90 15.42
CA ALA A 13 35.02 4.16 14.06
C ALA A 13 33.86 3.88 13.08
N VAL A 14 33.07 2.84 13.34
CA VAL A 14 31.84 2.56 12.57
C VAL A 14 30.83 3.70 12.71
N LEU A 15 30.59 4.18 13.93
CA LEU A 15 29.63 5.27 14.16
C LEU A 15 30.10 6.58 13.52
N ALA A 16 31.39 6.92 13.61
CA ALA A 16 31.94 8.10 12.94
C ALA A 16 31.82 8.02 11.41
N GLU A 17 31.97 6.83 10.82
CA GLU A 17 31.73 6.61 9.39
C GLU A 17 30.26 6.81 9.03
N VAL A 18 29.33 6.26 9.82
CA VAL A 18 27.88 6.47 9.64
C VAL A 18 27.53 7.96 9.70
N ASP A 19 28.02 8.70 10.70
CA ASP A 19 27.79 10.15 10.83
C ASP A 19 28.32 10.92 9.61
N THR A 20 29.50 10.52 9.10
CA THR A 20 30.10 11.13 7.90
C THR A 20 29.24 10.90 6.67
N LEU A 21 28.72 9.68 6.49
CA LEU A 21 27.85 9.33 5.37
C LEU A 21 26.51 10.09 5.44
N GLN A 22 25.91 10.17 6.63
CA GLN A 22 24.65 10.90 6.86
C GLN A 22 24.79 12.40 6.55
N GLY A 23 25.98 12.98 6.69
CA GLY A 23 26.23 14.38 6.31
C GLY A 23 25.99 14.70 4.82
N GLY A 24 25.93 13.67 3.95
CA GLY A 24 25.61 13.82 2.53
C GLY A 24 24.13 13.66 2.19
N ASP A 25 23.29 13.28 3.16
CA ASP A 25 21.86 13.05 2.93
C ASP A 25 21.08 14.36 2.80
N ILE A 26 19.87 14.26 2.23
CA ILE A 26 18.96 15.40 2.12
C ILE A 26 18.55 15.92 3.50
N ASP A 27 18.62 17.23 3.70
CA ASP A 27 18.09 17.88 4.90
C ASP A 27 16.56 17.97 4.84
N TRP A 28 15.91 16.85 5.15
CA TRP A 28 14.47 16.76 5.25
C TRP A 28 13.92 17.48 6.49
N ARG A 29 14.72 17.60 7.57
CA ARG A 29 14.32 18.34 8.78
C ARG A 29 14.25 19.84 8.55
N GLY A 30 15.09 20.38 7.67
CA GLY A 30 15.02 21.77 7.19
C GLY A 30 13.85 22.09 6.27
N GLY A 31 12.92 21.14 6.03
CA GLY A 31 11.68 21.37 5.26
C GLY A 31 11.88 21.55 3.75
N ARG A 32 13.00 21.08 3.20
CA ARG A 32 13.35 21.24 1.77
C ARG A 32 13.22 19.96 0.94
N ALA A 33 12.63 18.90 1.52
CA ALA A 33 12.39 17.64 0.85
C ALA A 33 10.91 17.50 0.50
N PHE A 34 10.59 17.35 -0.78
CA PHE A 34 9.26 16.90 -1.20
C PHE A 34 9.19 15.37 -1.07
N SER A 35 8.14 14.86 -0.43
CA SER A 35 7.94 13.41 -0.20
C SER A 35 9.09 12.78 0.61
N LEU A 36 9.30 11.47 0.48
CA LEU A 36 10.35 10.65 1.09
C LEU A 36 10.23 10.49 2.62
N VAL A 37 10.26 11.58 3.38
CA VAL A 37 10.12 11.60 4.84
C VAL A 37 8.84 12.33 5.23
N TYR A 38 7.95 11.64 5.93
CA TYR A 38 6.67 12.17 6.38
C TYR A 38 6.81 12.49 7.86
N HIS A 39 7.16 13.73 8.15
CA HIS A 39 7.46 14.19 9.50
C HIS A 39 6.39 15.21 9.95
N PRO A 40 5.63 14.93 11.02
CA PRO A 40 4.59 15.84 11.50
C PRO A 40 5.13 17.00 12.37
N ASP A 41 6.45 17.13 12.51
CA ASP A 41 7.09 18.11 13.40
C ASP A 41 6.68 17.95 14.88
N ASP A 42 6.66 16.70 15.34
CA ASP A 42 6.29 16.30 16.70
C ASP A 42 7.43 15.52 17.36
N ALA A 43 8.19 16.21 18.22
CA ALA A 43 9.33 15.63 18.94
C ALA A 43 8.92 14.54 19.95
N ALA A 44 7.70 14.60 20.51
CA ALA A 44 7.21 13.58 21.44
C ALA A 44 6.89 12.28 20.69
N LEU A 45 6.30 12.40 19.50
CA LEU A 45 6.08 11.26 18.62
C LEU A 45 7.41 10.66 18.13
N GLU A 46 8.37 11.47 17.69
CA GLU A 46 9.69 10.97 17.25
C GLU A 46 10.39 10.19 18.38
N ALA A 47 10.38 10.72 19.61
CA ALA A 47 10.93 10.03 20.78
C ALA A 47 10.21 8.70 21.07
N LEU A 48 8.88 8.66 20.93
CA LEU A 48 8.10 7.44 21.11
C LEU A 48 8.45 6.38 20.05
N LEU A 49 8.59 6.77 18.78
CA LEU A 49 8.96 5.87 17.69
C LEU A 49 10.34 5.24 17.93
N HIS A 50 11.32 6.03 18.37
CA HIS A 50 12.65 5.53 18.72
C HIS A 50 12.61 4.52 19.87
N GLU A 51 11.83 4.80 20.92
CA GLU A 51 11.71 3.91 22.08
C GLU A 51 11.04 2.58 21.70
N VAL A 52 9.98 2.62 20.88
CA VAL A 52 9.33 1.40 20.38
C VAL A 52 10.28 0.60 19.50
N ALA A 53 11.00 1.25 18.57
CA ALA A 53 11.95 0.58 17.70
C ALA A 53 13.07 -0.11 18.49
N ASN A 54 13.63 0.56 19.50
CA ASN A 54 14.67 -0.01 20.36
C ASN A 54 14.19 -1.25 21.14
N ARG A 55 12.91 -1.28 21.55
CA ARG A 55 12.34 -2.41 22.29
C ARG A 55 12.06 -3.64 21.44
N TYR A 56 11.80 -3.46 20.14
CA TYR A 56 11.36 -4.53 19.25
C TYR A 56 12.36 -4.84 18.11
N LEU A 57 13.57 -4.28 18.17
CA LEU A 57 14.60 -4.41 17.13
C LEU A 57 14.98 -5.86 16.78
N HIS A 58 14.84 -6.78 17.74
CA HIS A 58 15.27 -8.18 17.59
C HIS A 58 14.10 -9.17 17.44
N GLU A 59 12.87 -8.67 17.50
CA GLU A 59 11.68 -9.49 17.68
C GLU A 59 11.17 -9.94 16.31
N ASN A 60 10.70 -11.18 16.20
CA ASN A 60 10.41 -11.79 14.90
C ASN A 60 9.01 -12.40 14.81
N ALA A 61 8.13 -11.77 14.03
CA ALA A 61 6.75 -12.18 13.83
C ALA A 61 6.57 -13.57 13.18
N LEU A 62 7.62 -14.16 12.61
CA LEU A 62 7.57 -15.51 12.02
C LEU A 62 7.10 -16.58 13.01
N ASN A 63 7.36 -16.41 14.31
CA ASN A 63 6.86 -17.33 15.34
C ASN A 63 5.81 -16.65 16.23
N PRO A 64 4.51 -16.69 15.83
CA PRO A 64 3.45 -16.01 16.56
C PRO A 64 3.24 -16.54 17.98
N PHE A 65 3.64 -17.80 18.25
CA PHE A 65 3.56 -18.39 19.59
C PHE A 65 4.65 -17.89 20.54
N LYS A 66 5.77 -17.38 20.01
CA LYS A 66 6.87 -16.82 20.80
C LYS A 66 6.75 -15.31 20.98
N TYR A 67 6.09 -14.63 20.05
CA TYR A 67 5.93 -13.18 20.07
C TYR A 67 4.44 -12.77 20.03
N PRO A 68 3.63 -13.17 21.04
CA PRO A 68 2.20 -12.85 21.07
C PRO A 68 1.93 -11.33 21.14
N SER A 69 2.88 -10.54 21.66
CA SER A 69 2.79 -9.08 21.67
C SER A 69 2.86 -8.49 20.26
N LEU A 70 3.73 -9.00 19.39
CA LEU A 70 3.78 -8.59 17.99
C LEU A 70 2.46 -8.91 17.31
N VAL A 71 1.96 -10.14 17.46
CA VAL A 71 0.67 -10.56 16.88
C VAL A 71 -0.47 -9.65 17.32
N GLN A 72 -0.52 -9.27 18.60
CA GLN A 72 -1.55 -8.35 19.08
C GLN A 72 -1.41 -6.96 18.45
N MET A 73 -0.20 -6.40 18.40
CA MET A 73 0.03 -5.09 17.77
C MET A 73 -0.33 -5.08 16.28
N GLU A 74 0.01 -6.14 15.53
CA GLU A 74 -0.37 -6.25 14.12
C GLU A 74 -1.89 -6.29 13.94
N LYS A 75 -2.60 -7.08 14.75
CA LYS A 75 -4.06 -7.15 14.75
C LYS A 75 -4.69 -5.81 15.08
N ASP A 76 -4.19 -5.11 16.09
CA ASP A 76 -4.71 -3.81 16.51
C ASP A 76 -4.55 -2.77 15.39
N VAL A 77 -3.39 -2.75 14.72
CA VAL A 77 -3.14 -1.82 13.60
C VAL A 77 -4.04 -2.14 12.40
N VAL A 78 -4.20 -3.42 12.04
CA VAL A 78 -5.10 -3.82 10.96
C VAL A 78 -6.56 -3.46 11.30
N ALA A 79 -7.00 -3.72 12.53
CA ALA A 79 -8.36 -3.40 12.98
C ALA A 79 -8.61 -1.88 12.99
N MET A 80 -7.64 -1.05 13.40
CA MET A 80 -7.74 0.40 13.32
C MET A 80 -7.84 0.89 11.87
N ALA A 81 -7.04 0.33 10.96
CA ALA A 81 -7.11 0.66 9.53
C ALA A 81 -8.46 0.23 8.93
N ALA A 82 -8.94 -0.98 9.24
CA ALA A 82 -10.22 -1.49 8.79
C ALA A 82 -11.40 -0.63 9.29
N SER A 83 -11.36 -0.21 10.56
CA SER A 83 -12.37 0.69 11.13
C SER A 83 -12.35 2.07 10.47
N LEU A 84 -11.17 2.60 10.15
CA LEU A 84 -11.04 3.91 9.49
C LEU A 84 -11.54 3.88 8.04
N LEU A 85 -11.31 2.77 7.34
CA LEU A 85 -11.54 2.64 5.89
C LEU A 85 -12.85 1.89 5.55
N GLY A 86 -13.54 1.34 6.55
CA GLY A 86 -14.90 0.82 6.43
C GLY A 86 -14.99 -0.66 6.01
N THR A 87 -14.08 -1.52 6.48
CA THR A 87 -14.14 -2.97 6.24
C THR A 87 -14.06 -3.80 7.53
N ASP A 88 -14.16 -5.12 7.39
CA ASP A 88 -14.04 -6.09 8.47
C ASP A 88 -12.62 -6.09 9.09
N PRO A 89 -12.48 -6.11 10.44
CA PRO A 89 -11.19 -6.07 11.10
C PRO A 89 -10.29 -7.29 10.86
N GLU A 90 -10.85 -8.42 10.39
CA GLU A 90 -10.09 -9.61 9.99
C GLU A 90 -9.79 -9.64 8.48
N ALA A 91 -10.29 -8.67 7.70
CA ALA A 91 -10.12 -8.60 6.26
C ALA A 91 -8.84 -7.86 5.83
N GLY A 92 -7.67 -8.26 6.33
CA GLY A 92 -6.42 -7.64 5.92
C GLY A 92 -5.17 -8.13 6.63
N SER A 93 -4.03 -7.54 6.27
CA SER A 93 -2.75 -7.78 6.91
C SER A 93 -1.83 -6.57 6.83
N LEU A 94 -0.81 -6.56 7.70
CA LEU A 94 0.35 -5.70 7.49
C LEU A 94 1.18 -6.17 6.29
N SER A 95 2.01 -5.25 5.80
CA SER A 95 3.07 -5.49 4.82
C SER A 95 4.20 -4.49 5.07
N SER A 96 5.37 -4.74 4.49
CA SER A 96 6.57 -3.90 4.61
C SER A 96 6.44 -2.52 3.95
N GLY A 97 5.42 -2.31 3.12
CA GLY A 97 5.17 -1.05 2.42
C GLY A 97 4.25 -1.23 1.23
N GLY A 98 3.81 -0.12 0.62
CA GLY A 98 2.81 -0.11 -0.45
C GLY A 98 3.16 -0.96 -1.66
N THR A 99 4.45 -1.14 -1.99
CA THR A 99 4.84 -2.06 -3.07
C THR A 99 4.47 -3.50 -2.75
N GLU A 100 4.67 -3.95 -1.50
CA GLU A 100 4.23 -5.28 -1.09
C GLU A 100 2.70 -5.34 -0.97
N SER A 101 2.04 -4.31 -0.45
CA SER A 101 0.58 -4.25 -0.40
C SER A 101 -0.06 -4.40 -1.79
N ILE A 102 0.46 -3.69 -2.79
CA ILE A 102 0.06 -3.79 -4.20
C ILE A 102 0.35 -5.19 -4.75
N PHE A 103 1.56 -5.73 -4.49
CA PHE A 103 1.92 -7.07 -4.94
C PHE A 103 0.96 -8.12 -4.39
N LEU A 104 0.63 -8.06 -3.09
CA LEU A 104 -0.30 -8.96 -2.42
C LEU A 104 -1.72 -8.83 -2.98
N ALA A 105 -2.20 -7.62 -3.24
CA ALA A 105 -3.51 -7.41 -3.85
C ALA A 105 -3.60 -7.99 -5.28
N VAL A 106 -2.55 -7.80 -6.10
CA VAL A 106 -2.48 -8.38 -7.45
C VAL A 106 -2.34 -9.91 -7.39
N HIS A 107 -1.60 -10.44 -6.41
CA HIS A 107 -1.50 -11.87 -6.17
C HIS A 107 -2.86 -12.47 -5.78
N THR A 108 -3.57 -11.83 -4.84
CA THR A 108 -4.93 -12.21 -4.44
C THR A 108 -5.87 -12.23 -5.64
N ALA A 109 -5.84 -11.20 -6.49
CA ALA A 109 -6.68 -11.16 -7.69
C ALA A 109 -6.36 -12.29 -8.68
N ARG A 110 -5.07 -12.62 -8.85
CA ARG A 110 -4.67 -13.78 -9.64
C ARG A 110 -5.18 -15.09 -9.05
N SER A 111 -4.98 -15.31 -7.75
CA SER A 111 -5.43 -16.52 -7.04
C SER A 111 -6.96 -16.68 -7.10
N TRP A 112 -7.69 -15.56 -7.01
CA TRP A 112 -9.13 -15.52 -7.23
C TRP A 112 -9.51 -15.90 -8.67
N GLY A 113 -8.80 -15.37 -9.67
CA GLY A 113 -8.97 -15.75 -11.07
C GLY A 113 -8.66 -17.23 -11.35
N ASP A 114 -7.60 -17.77 -10.75
CA ASP A 114 -7.22 -19.18 -10.85
C ASP A 114 -8.38 -20.08 -10.34
N GLY A 115 -9.01 -19.70 -9.22
CA GLY A 115 -10.20 -20.37 -8.69
C GLY A 115 -11.43 -20.33 -9.62
N ARG A 116 -11.48 -19.36 -10.54
CA ARG A 116 -12.52 -19.22 -11.59
C ARG A 116 -12.09 -19.84 -12.92
N GLY A 117 -10.90 -20.44 -13.02
CA GLY A 117 -10.39 -21.07 -14.23
C GLY A 117 -9.74 -20.10 -15.24
N VAL A 118 -9.37 -18.89 -14.83
CA VAL A 118 -8.68 -17.91 -15.68
C VAL A 118 -7.21 -18.31 -15.88
N ALA A 119 -6.88 -18.87 -17.04
CA ALA A 119 -5.53 -19.37 -17.31
C ALA A 119 -4.50 -18.27 -17.66
N THR A 120 -4.95 -17.17 -18.28
CA THR A 120 -4.09 -16.07 -18.75
C THR A 120 -4.64 -14.74 -18.25
N PRO A 121 -4.51 -14.45 -16.94
CA PRO A 121 -5.13 -13.28 -16.33
C PRO A 121 -4.53 -11.97 -16.87
N ASN A 122 -5.35 -10.92 -16.89
CA ASN A 122 -4.91 -9.55 -17.09
C ASN A 122 -5.47 -8.61 -16.01
N ILE A 123 -4.79 -7.49 -15.78
CA ILE A 123 -5.31 -6.36 -14.98
C ILE A 123 -5.37 -5.11 -15.84
N ILE A 124 -6.32 -4.23 -15.53
CA ILE A 124 -6.51 -2.96 -16.22
C ILE A 124 -6.27 -1.81 -15.25
N THR A 125 -5.40 -0.89 -15.64
CA THR A 125 -5.02 0.25 -14.80
C THR A 125 -4.95 1.54 -15.63
N PRO A 126 -5.18 2.72 -15.02
CA PRO A 126 -4.73 3.99 -15.57
C PRO A 126 -3.20 4.01 -15.78
N ASP A 127 -2.69 4.83 -16.69
CA ASP A 127 -1.24 5.04 -16.86
C ASP A 127 -0.57 5.76 -15.66
N THR A 128 -1.36 6.35 -14.78
CA THR A 128 -0.90 7.11 -13.59
C THR A 128 -0.72 6.25 -12.33
N VAL A 129 -1.08 4.96 -12.38
CA VAL A 129 -0.92 4.06 -11.22
C VAL A 129 0.55 3.87 -10.85
N HIS A 130 0.78 3.44 -9.61
CA HIS A 130 2.13 3.20 -9.12
C HIS A 130 2.88 2.12 -9.95
N PRO A 131 4.19 2.27 -10.24
CA PRO A 131 4.96 1.26 -10.99
C PRO A 131 5.01 -0.13 -10.35
N ALA A 132 4.61 -0.27 -9.08
CA ALA A 132 4.48 -1.56 -8.41
C ALA A 132 3.49 -2.51 -9.10
N PHE A 133 2.46 -2.00 -9.79
CA PHE A 133 1.55 -2.84 -10.57
C PHE A 133 2.28 -3.54 -11.72
N ALA A 134 3.07 -2.81 -12.51
CA ALA A 134 3.89 -3.40 -13.57
C ALA A 134 4.90 -4.43 -13.03
N LYS A 135 5.49 -4.15 -11.87
CA LYS A 135 6.38 -5.08 -11.15
C LYS A 135 5.64 -6.36 -10.73
N ALA A 136 4.47 -6.24 -10.14
CA ALA A 136 3.65 -7.37 -9.73
C ALA A 136 3.21 -8.22 -10.93
N CYS A 137 2.73 -7.59 -12.01
CA CYS A 137 2.38 -8.26 -13.25
C CYS A 137 3.55 -9.05 -13.85
N HIS A 138 4.75 -8.47 -13.85
CA HIS A 138 5.95 -9.18 -14.31
C HIS A 138 6.24 -10.45 -13.50
N TYR A 139 6.31 -10.35 -12.16
CA TYR A 139 6.59 -11.49 -11.30
C TYR A 139 5.50 -12.56 -11.34
N LEU A 140 4.24 -12.13 -11.39
CA LEU A 140 3.07 -12.99 -11.33
C LEU A 140 2.62 -13.45 -12.72
N ARG A 141 3.32 -13.09 -13.80
CA ARG A 141 2.97 -13.48 -15.19
C ARG A 141 1.52 -13.13 -15.55
N ILE A 142 1.14 -11.88 -15.27
CA ILE A 142 -0.17 -11.30 -15.57
C ILE A 142 0.02 -10.25 -16.66
N GLU A 143 -0.86 -10.20 -17.65
CA GLU A 143 -0.84 -9.14 -18.66
C GLU A 143 -1.25 -7.80 -18.02
N HIS A 144 -0.44 -6.76 -18.20
CA HIS A 144 -0.73 -5.42 -17.69
C HIS A 144 -1.29 -4.53 -18.80
N ARG A 145 -2.61 -4.32 -18.80
CA ARG A 145 -3.29 -3.43 -19.75
C ARG A 145 -3.39 -2.03 -19.15
N ARG A 146 -2.63 -1.09 -19.70
CA ARG A 146 -2.65 0.30 -19.26
C ARG A 146 -3.53 1.14 -20.17
N VAL A 147 -4.33 1.99 -19.56
CA VAL A 147 -5.28 2.89 -20.23
C VAL A 147 -4.84 4.33 -19.97
N PRO A 148 -4.68 5.16 -21.02
CA PRO A 148 -4.39 6.57 -20.85
C PRO A 148 -5.44 7.28 -19.99
N VAL A 149 -4.98 8.22 -19.16
CA VAL A 149 -5.88 9.07 -18.37
C VAL A 149 -6.61 10.10 -19.22
N GLY A 150 -7.76 10.55 -18.74
CA GLY A 150 -8.53 11.63 -19.34
C GLY A 150 -7.85 13.01 -19.22
N PRO A 151 -8.48 14.06 -19.77
CA PRO A 151 -7.93 15.42 -19.77
C PRO A 151 -7.79 16.04 -18.37
N ASP A 152 -8.50 15.51 -17.37
CA ASP A 152 -8.39 15.91 -15.96
C ASP A 152 -7.37 15.07 -15.16
N LEU A 153 -6.56 14.26 -15.87
CA LEU A 153 -5.50 13.40 -15.33
C LEU A 153 -6.00 12.23 -14.46
N ARG A 154 -7.31 11.96 -14.49
CA ARG A 154 -7.95 10.81 -13.81
C ARG A 154 -8.18 9.64 -14.76
N ALA A 155 -8.44 8.46 -14.19
CA ALA A 155 -8.83 7.27 -14.91
C ALA A 155 -9.99 7.53 -15.90
N ASP A 156 -9.79 7.14 -17.16
CA ASP A 156 -10.86 7.10 -18.16
C ASP A 156 -11.70 5.83 -17.96
N VAL A 157 -12.86 5.99 -17.33
CA VAL A 157 -13.74 4.86 -16.95
C VAL A 157 -14.26 4.13 -18.18
N GLU A 158 -14.61 4.85 -19.25
CA GLU A 158 -15.16 4.24 -20.46
C GLU A 158 -14.08 3.42 -21.18
N ALA A 159 -12.87 3.97 -21.31
CA ALA A 159 -11.75 3.27 -21.92
C ALA A 159 -11.30 2.06 -21.08
N MET A 160 -11.33 2.17 -19.74
CA MET A 160 -11.05 1.03 -18.86
C MET A 160 -12.10 -0.07 -18.99
N ALA A 161 -13.39 0.28 -19.04
CA ALA A 161 -14.46 -0.69 -19.26
C ALA A 161 -14.32 -1.40 -20.63
N ALA A 162 -13.95 -0.65 -21.68
CA ALA A 162 -13.75 -1.20 -23.01
C ALA A 162 -12.54 -2.16 -23.12
N ALA A 163 -11.60 -2.11 -22.18
CA ALA A 163 -10.42 -2.99 -22.15
C ALA A 163 -10.67 -4.33 -21.43
N ILE A 164 -11.84 -4.49 -20.79
CA ILE A 164 -12.22 -5.71 -20.06
C ILE A 164 -12.55 -6.85 -21.02
N ASP A 165 -12.06 -8.04 -20.66
CA ASP A 165 -12.41 -9.32 -21.27
C ASP A 165 -12.63 -10.40 -20.20
N ASP A 166 -12.95 -11.62 -20.65
CA ASP A 166 -13.21 -12.78 -19.79
C ASP A 166 -12.01 -13.20 -18.91
N ASN A 167 -10.80 -12.68 -19.17
CA ASN A 167 -9.59 -12.96 -18.39
C ASN A 167 -9.24 -11.85 -17.40
N THR A 168 -10.05 -10.79 -17.33
CA THR A 168 -9.75 -9.62 -16.50
C THR A 168 -10.04 -9.91 -15.03
N VAL A 169 -8.99 -9.95 -14.21
CA VAL A 169 -9.13 -10.28 -12.77
C VAL A 169 -9.14 -9.07 -11.84
N LEU A 170 -8.66 -7.90 -12.32
CA LEU A 170 -8.53 -6.72 -11.47
C LEU A 170 -8.60 -5.41 -12.27
N LEU A 171 -9.42 -4.49 -11.78
CA LEU A 171 -9.37 -3.06 -12.06
C LEU A 171 -8.62 -2.33 -10.95
N VAL A 172 -7.96 -1.22 -11.29
CA VAL A 172 -7.21 -0.40 -10.34
C VAL A 172 -7.59 1.07 -10.47
N GLY A 173 -7.82 1.74 -9.35
CA GLY A 173 -7.86 3.21 -9.26
C GLY A 173 -6.99 3.72 -8.11
N SER A 174 -6.49 4.94 -8.20
CA SER A 174 -5.66 5.56 -7.16
C SER A 174 -6.40 6.63 -6.36
N ALA A 175 -6.15 6.68 -5.05
CA ALA A 175 -6.73 7.65 -4.13
C ALA A 175 -5.66 8.28 -3.22
N PRO A 176 -4.92 9.30 -3.69
CA PRO A 176 -4.78 9.76 -5.07
C PRO A 176 -3.62 9.09 -5.81
N CYS A 177 -3.48 9.36 -7.12
CA CYS A 177 -2.29 8.96 -7.87
C CYS A 177 -1.06 9.78 -7.46
N TYR A 178 0.13 9.15 -7.45
CA TYR A 178 1.37 9.82 -7.09
C TYR A 178 1.77 10.98 -8.02
N PRO A 179 1.64 10.87 -9.37
CA PRO A 179 2.16 11.92 -10.27
C PRO A 179 1.47 13.28 -10.15
N TYR A 180 0.15 13.28 -9.90
CA TYR A 180 -0.66 14.50 -9.98
C TYR A 180 -1.50 14.78 -8.74
N GLY A 181 -1.57 13.85 -7.79
CA GLY A 181 -2.35 14.02 -6.56
C GLY A 181 -3.87 14.06 -6.79
N VAL A 182 -4.36 13.55 -7.93
CA VAL A 182 -5.81 13.46 -8.22
C VAL A 182 -6.35 12.10 -7.79
N ILE A 183 -7.57 12.10 -7.25
CA ILE A 183 -8.33 10.89 -6.92
C ILE A 183 -9.06 10.44 -8.19
N ASP A 184 -8.90 9.17 -8.55
CA ASP A 184 -9.63 8.56 -9.67
C ASP A 184 -11.14 8.44 -9.36
N PRO A 185 -12.01 8.32 -10.37
CA PRO A 185 -13.45 8.14 -10.21
C PRO A 185 -13.82 6.75 -9.66
N ILE A 186 -13.43 6.45 -8.41
CA ILE A 186 -13.62 5.16 -7.75
C ILE A 186 -15.08 4.69 -7.76
N PRO A 187 -16.11 5.52 -7.53
CA PRO A 187 -17.50 5.07 -7.58
C PRO A 187 -17.90 4.51 -8.96
N ALA A 188 -17.43 5.16 -10.04
CA ALA A 188 -17.72 4.75 -11.40
C ALA A 188 -16.94 3.48 -11.78
N LEU A 189 -15.65 3.40 -11.40
CA LEU A 189 -14.87 2.17 -11.53
C LEU A 189 -15.50 1.00 -10.75
N GLY A 190 -16.09 1.27 -9.58
CA GLY A 190 -16.81 0.29 -8.78
C GLY A 190 -18.04 -0.26 -9.51
N GLN A 191 -18.79 0.58 -10.22
CA GLN A 191 -19.91 0.12 -11.04
C GLN A 191 -19.45 -0.76 -12.22
N VAL A 192 -18.33 -0.40 -12.86
CA VAL A 192 -17.73 -1.23 -13.91
C VAL A 192 -17.29 -2.59 -13.34
N ALA A 193 -16.63 -2.59 -12.18
CA ALA A 193 -16.18 -3.81 -11.51
C ALA A 193 -17.34 -4.79 -11.24
N LEU A 194 -18.45 -4.27 -10.71
CA LEU A 194 -19.67 -5.03 -10.44
C LEU A 194 -20.33 -5.55 -11.73
N ALA A 195 -20.43 -4.72 -12.77
CA ALA A 195 -21.06 -5.10 -14.02
C ALA A 195 -20.32 -6.21 -14.78
N HIS A 196 -19.00 -6.31 -14.58
CA HIS A 196 -18.13 -7.26 -15.27
C HIS A 196 -17.64 -8.42 -14.40
N ASP A 197 -18.10 -8.54 -13.15
CA ASP A 197 -17.64 -9.56 -12.19
C ASP A 197 -16.10 -9.64 -12.13
N THR A 198 -15.48 -8.49 -11.88
CA THR A 198 -14.03 -8.31 -11.72
C THR A 198 -13.74 -7.58 -10.41
N LEU A 199 -12.57 -7.83 -9.82
CA LEU A 199 -12.18 -7.16 -8.58
C LEU A 199 -11.79 -5.70 -8.85
N LEU A 200 -11.90 -4.85 -7.83
CA LEU A 200 -11.37 -3.48 -7.84
C LEU A 200 -10.43 -3.27 -6.65
N HIS A 201 -9.19 -2.88 -6.95
CA HIS A 201 -8.23 -2.40 -5.96
C HIS A 201 -8.16 -0.88 -5.98
N VAL A 202 -8.23 -0.27 -4.80
CA VAL A 202 -7.94 1.16 -4.61
C VAL A 202 -6.54 1.31 -4.03
N ASP A 203 -5.62 1.86 -4.83
CA ASP A 203 -4.30 2.27 -4.34
C ASP A 203 -4.43 3.59 -3.56
N ALA A 204 -4.68 3.45 -2.26
CA ALA A 204 -4.68 4.56 -1.31
C ALA A 204 -3.37 4.60 -0.51
N CYS A 205 -2.26 4.05 -1.04
CA CYS A 205 -0.98 4.06 -0.34
C CYS A 205 -0.62 5.48 0.10
N LEU A 206 -0.86 6.49 -0.73
CA LEU A 206 -0.63 7.89 -0.39
C LEU A 206 -1.78 8.51 0.42
N GLY A 207 -3.05 8.24 0.11
CA GLY A 207 -4.18 8.97 0.69
C GLY A 207 -4.84 8.31 1.90
N GLY A 208 -4.61 7.03 2.17
CA GLY A 208 -5.40 6.22 3.10
C GLY A 208 -5.44 6.75 4.54
N TRP A 209 -4.32 7.32 5.00
CA TRP A 209 -4.20 7.93 6.34
C TRP A 209 -4.44 9.44 6.36
N MET A 210 -4.83 10.04 5.24
CA MET A 210 -5.02 11.49 5.09
C MET A 210 -6.46 11.84 4.68
N LEU A 211 -6.99 11.20 3.63
CA LEU A 211 -8.29 11.49 3.03
C LEU A 211 -9.47 11.40 4.01
N PRO A 212 -9.56 10.43 4.96
CA PRO A 212 -10.65 10.41 5.93
C PRO A 212 -10.69 11.66 6.81
N TRP A 213 -9.54 12.22 7.14
CA TRP A 213 -9.43 13.43 7.94
C TRP A 213 -9.72 14.68 7.11
N TRP A 214 -9.23 14.70 5.87
CA TRP A 214 -9.53 15.75 4.90
C TRP A 214 -11.05 15.89 4.69
N GLU A 215 -11.76 14.78 4.51
CA GLU A 215 -13.24 14.74 4.43
C GLU A 215 -13.89 15.28 5.72
N ARG A 216 -13.41 14.87 6.90
CA ARG A 216 -13.95 15.34 8.21
C ARG A 216 -13.72 16.83 8.46
N LEU A 217 -12.72 17.43 7.80
CA LEU A 217 -12.49 18.87 7.83
C LEU A 217 -13.45 19.65 6.90
N GLY A 218 -14.31 18.95 6.14
CA GLY A 218 -15.31 19.55 5.26
C GLY A 218 -14.84 19.78 3.82
N GLU A 219 -13.65 19.28 3.48
CA GLU A 219 -13.10 19.39 2.14
C GLU A 219 -13.77 18.41 1.16
N PRO A 220 -13.86 18.74 -0.14
CA PRO A 220 -14.55 17.91 -1.12
C PRO A 220 -13.74 16.67 -1.49
N VAL A 221 -13.99 15.56 -0.80
CA VAL A 221 -13.41 14.24 -1.09
C VAL A 221 -14.51 13.34 -1.67
N PRO A 222 -14.42 12.90 -2.94
CA PRO A 222 -15.38 11.94 -3.50
C PRO A 222 -15.25 10.58 -2.80
N PRO A 223 -16.30 9.75 -2.69
CA PRO A 223 -16.17 8.42 -2.11
C PRO A 223 -15.09 7.59 -2.82
N TRP A 224 -14.20 6.99 -2.05
CA TRP A 224 -13.00 6.30 -2.56
C TRP A 224 -12.68 5.01 -1.81
N ASP A 225 -13.31 4.78 -0.66
CA ASP A 225 -13.02 3.66 0.23
C ASP A 225 -14.07 2.53 0.12
N PHE A 226 -14.13 1.62 1.11
CA PHE A 226 -15.06 0.48 1.09
C PHE A 226 -16.56 0.88 1.15
N ARG A 227 -16.89 2.18 1.33
CA ARG A 227 -18.26 2.68 1.11
C ARG A 227 -18.69 2.54 -0.35
N VAL A 228 -17.75 2.46 -1.30
CA VAL A 228 -18.04 2.16 -2.70
C VAL A 228 -18.20 0.65 -2.86
N GLU A 229 -19.42 0.20 -3.18
CA GLU A 229 -19.80 -1.22 -3.21
C GLU A 229 -18.88 -2.10 -4.04
N GLY A 230 -18.36 -1.60 -5.17
CA GLY A 230 -17.46 -2.37 -6.05
C GLY A 230 -16.03 -2.52 -5.54
N VAL A 231 -15.61 -1.80 -4.49
CA VAL A 231 -14.23 -1.87 -3.97
C VAL A 231 -14.02 -3.19 -3.22
N THR A 232 -13.02 -3.96 -3.65
CA THR A 232 -12.73 -5.30 -3.12
C THR A 232 -11.43 -5.37 -2.32
N SER A 233 -10.48 -4.47 -2.59
CA SER A 233 -9.24 -4.37 -1.83
C SER A 233 -8.69 -2.95 -1.84
N MET A 234 -7.85 -2.62 -0.86
CA MET A 234 -7.22 -1.32 -0.72
C MET A 234 -5.86 -1.43 -0.05
N SER A 235 -4.92 -0.62 -0.48
CA SER A 235 -3.61 -0.46 0.17
C SER A 235 -3.50 0.91 0.84
N ALA A 236 -2.85 1.02 2.01
CA ALA A 236 -2.67 2.28 2.73
C ALA A 236 -1.36 2.32 3.53
N ASP A 237 -0.42 3.20 3.16
CA ASP A 237 0.90 3.24 3.80
C ASP A 237 0.86 3.96 5.14
N ILE A 238 1.09 3.20 6.22
CA ILE A 238 1.24 3.77 7.56
C ILE A 238 2.52 4.60 7.65
N HIS A 239 3.60 4.16 6.99
CA HIS A 239 4.90 4.86 6.96
C HIS A 239 4.92 6.17 6.14
N LYS A 240 3.75 6.63 5.67
CA LYS A 240 3.51 7.93 5.05
C LYS A 240 2.75 8.83 6.04
N TYR A 241 1.48 9.16 5.78
CA TYR A 241 0.67 10.02 6.65
C TYR A 241 0.12 9.32 7.90
N GLY A 242 0.44 8.04 8.12
CA GLY A 242 0.31 7.40 9.44
C GLY A 242 1.47 7.72 10.38
N TYR A 243 2.53 8.37 9.87
CA TYR A 243 3.67 8.91 10.64
C TYR A 243 4.46 7.87 11.46
N THR A 244 4.60 6.64 10.95
CA THR A 244 5.51 5.64 11.54
C THR A 244 6.88 5.64 10.88
N PHE A 245 7.84 4.93 11.49
CA PHE A 245 9.12 4.61 10.82
C PHE A 245 8.87 3.82 9.51
N LYS A 246 9.85 3.86 8.60
CA LYS A 246 9.80 3.15 7.32
C LYS A 246 9.68 1.65 7.52
N GLY A 247 8.91 1.00 6.65
CA GLY A 247 8.71 -0.46 6.71
C GLY A 247 7.32 -0.94 7.11
N ALA A 248 6.27 -0.10 7.08
CA ALA A 248 4.90 -0.51 7.41
C ALA A 248 3.83 0.04 6.45
N SER A 249 2.93 -0.84 6.01
CA SER A 249 1.70 -0.55 5.25
C SER A 249 0.62 -1.59 5.57
N THR A 250 -0.62 -1.33 5.18
CA THR A 250 -1.70 -2.31 5.18
C THR A 250 -2.15 -2.66 3.76
N VAL A 251 -2.54 -3.93 3.59
CA VAL A 251 -3.46 -4.35 2.52
C VAL A 251 -4.73 -4.85 3.18
N LEU A 252 -5.85 -4.26 2.79
CA LEU A 252 -7.18 -4.58 3.28
C LEU A 252 -8.03 -5.12 2.14
N TYR A 253 -9.02 -5.93 2.49
CA TYR A 253 -9.98 -6.54 1.59
C TYR A 253 -11.40 -6.25 2.06
N LYS A 254 -12.38 -6.41 1.18
CA LYS A 254 -13.80 -6.17 1.50
C LYS A 254 -14.34 -7.17 2.53
N ASP A 255 -13.82 -8.39 2.51
CA ASP A 255 -14.22 -9.45 3.43
C ASP A 255 -13.08 -10.47 3.64
N PRO A 256 -13.17 -11.31 4.69
CA PRO A 256 -12.16 -12.30 5.00
C PRO A 256 -11.99 -13.43 3.97
N GLU A 257 -12.95 -13.67 3.07
CA GLU A 257 -12.81 -14.71 2.05
C GLU A 257 -11.75 -14.32 1.03
N LEU A 258 -11.68 -13.04 0.65
CA LEU A 258 -10.62 -12.53 -0.23
C LEU A 258 -9.22 -12.65 0.39
N VAL A 259 -9.10 -12.55 1.72
CA VAL A 259 -7.81 -12.70 2.42
C VAL A 259 -7.24 -14.11 2.21
N ARG A 260 -8.08 -15.14 2.11
CA ARG A 260 -7.63 -16.54 1.95
C ARG A 260 -6.83 -16.75 0.68
N HIS A 261 -7.08 -15.96 -0.36
CA HIS A 261 -6.34 -16.00 -1.62
C HIS A 261 -4.92 -15.44 -1.50
N GLN A 262 -4.62 -14.66 -0.44
CA GLN A 262 -3.30 -14.10 -0.17
C GLN A 262 -2.38 -15.09 0.55
N TRP A 263 -2.94 -15.98 1.38
CA TRP A 263 -2.18 -16.81 2.29
C TRP A 263 -1.53 -18.01 1.60
N PHE A 264 -0.30 -18.30 2.01
CA PHE A 264 0.42 -19.52 1.67
C PHE A 264 0.61 -20.32 2.96
N LEU A 265 -0.16 -21.40 3.10
CA LEU A 265 -0.13 -22.31 4.24
C LEU A 265 0.29 -23.71 3.79
#